data_AF-A0A939YUF2-F1
#
_entry.id   AF-A0A939YUF2-F1
#
_cell.length_a   1.000
_cell.length_b   1.000
_cell.length_c   1.000
_cell.angle_alpha   90.00
_cell.angle_beta   90.00
_cell.angle_gamma   90.00
#
_symmetry.space_group_name_H-M   'P 1'
#
loop_
_entity.id
_entity.type
_entity.pdbx_description
1 polymer ?
#
loop_
_entity_poly.entity_id
_entity_poly.type
_entity_poly.pdbx_seq_one_letter_code
_entity_poly.pdbx_strand_id
1 'polypeptide(L)'
;MFNNAYLKDLDTTVFDIETTGLFHSRDCIINAGFCSSMGDVWQNFSEDPADEKRVVSEALERILQADAVITYNGDTFDLPFLLRRAQKYGLCERLPLLWSVDLYRWLKKYWPAAASMKSMSQKSVEEAMGLADRRDDEIPGGDCIPLYNYYLQTKDESAKQTILLHNADDVRQLTRIAWKCSFLPYHEIAFREGFLFKAGERKILTKGSSFKKNVLSTDVRLESGMIPVSAYEDQYHLEYDMFTGKAALELFPSEEQQFLYADLEKIPGASEACKKLPGFHSGYLVLAENGEPDFRSCNALTKAVLSAYFAD
;
A
#
# COMPACT_ATOMS: atom_id res chain seq x y z
N MET A 1 7.31 8.66 -6.61
CA MET A 1 6.07 7.91 -6.27
C MET A 1 5.06 8.71 -5.49
N PHE A 2 5.45 9.35 -4.38
CA PHE A 2 4.51 10.03 -3.47
C PHE A 2 3.57 11.06 -4.14
N ASN A 3 4.00 11.71 -5.22
CA ASN A 3 3.18 12.68 -5.96
C ASN A 3 2.33 12.07 -7.10
N ASN A 4 2.18 10.74 -7.16
CA ASN A 4 1.37 10.10 -8.21
C ASN A 4 -0.14 10.30 -7.93
N ALA A 5 -0.98 9.95 -8.92
CA ALA A 5 -2.42 10.16 -8.87
C ALA A 5 -3.16 9.42 -7.73
N TYR A 6 -2.52 8.45 -7.09
CA TYR A 6 -3.12 7.56 -6.09
C TYR A 6 -2.58 7.75 -4.67
N LEU A 7 -1.40 8.37 -4.50
CA LEU A 7 -0.78 8.60 -3.19
C LEU A 7 -0.74 10.07 -2.78
N LYS A 8 -0.87 11.01 -3.72
CA LYS A 8 -0.67 12.46 -3.46
C LYS A 8 -1.57 13.05 -2.37
N ASP A 9 -2.75 12.49 -2.17
CA ASP A 9 -3.77 12.97 -1.21
C ASP A 9 -3.84 12.06 0.04
N LEU A 10 -2.88 11.14 0.20
CA LEU A 10 -2.84 10.15 1.26
C LEU A 10 -1.69 10.39 2.23
N ASP A 11 -1.96 10.19 3.51
CA ASP A 11 -0.95 10.17 4.57
C ASP A 11 -0.11 8.90 4.41
N THR A 12 1.06 9.05 3.77
CA THR A 12 1.92 7.93 3.38
C THR A 12 3.18 7.88 4.24
N THR A 13 3.50 6.71 4.76
CA THR A 13 4.76 6.46 5.47
C THR A 13 5.51 5.27 4.90
N VAL A 14 6.83 5.28 4.98
CA VAL A 14 7.67 4.09 4.85
C VAL A 14 7.77 3.39 6.21
N PHE A 15 7.84 2.06 6.22
CA PHE A 15 7.93 1.23 7.42
C PHE A 15 8.85 0.02 7.20
N ASP A 16 9.63 -0.31 8.22
CA ASP A 16 10.54 -1.46 8.28
C ASP A 16 10.73 -1.91 9.74
N ILE A 17 10.94 -3.21 9.99
CA ILE A 17 11.24 -3.75 11.33
C ILE A 17 12.54 -4.54 11.39
N GLU A 18 13.22 -4.42 12.54
CA GLU A 18 14.26 -5.35 12.96
C GLU A 18 13.71 -6.35 13.97
N THR A 19 14.13 -7.60 13.86
CA THR A 19 13.60 -8.69 14.70
C THR A 19 14.72 -9.59 15.23
N THR A 20 14.44 -10.35 16.29
CA THR A 20 15.37 -11.37 16.81
C THR A 20 15.41 -12.65 15.95
N GLY A 21 14.67 -12.70 14.84
CA GLY A 21 14.52 -13.87 13.99
C GLY A 21 13.26 -13.80 13.12
N LEU A 22 13.08 -14.80 12.26
CA LEU A 22 12.06 -14.75 11.18
C LEU A 22 10.65 -15.20 11.59
N PHE A 23 10.47 -15.75 12.80
CA PHE A 23 9.22 -16.40 13.20
C PHE A 23 8.47 -15.57 14.24
N HIS A 24 7.46 -14.82 13.78
CA HIS A 24 6.63 -13.93 14.62
C HIS A 24 5.99 -14.59 15.86
N SER A 25 5.86 -15.93 15.88
CA SER A 25 5.32 -16.69 17.02
C SER A 25 6.29 -16.77 18.21
N ARG A 26 7.60 -16.68 17.99
CA ARG A 26 8.63 -16.82 19.02
C ARG A 26 9.61 -15.65 19.07
N ASP A 27 9.91 -15.06 17.92
CA ASP A 27 10.85 -13.95 17.78
C ASP A 27 10.16 -12.63 18.12
N CYS A 28 10.96 -11.63 18.48
CA CYS A 28 10.50 -10.33 18.96
C CYS A 28 10.90 -9.23 17.98
N ILE A 29 10.12 -8.14 17.93
CA ILE A 29 10.53 -6.88 17.28
C ILE A 29 11.51 -6.18 18.21
N ILE A 30 12.68 -5.81 17.69
CA ILE A 30 13.71 -5.07 18.43
C ILE A 30 13.77 -3.60 18.01
N ASN A 31 13.37 -3.29 16.78
CA ASN A 31 13.25 -1.93 16.29
C ASN A 31 12.11 -1.84 15.29
N ALA A 32 11.34 -0.75 15.34
CA ALA A 32 10.35 -0.41 14.34
C ALA A 32 10.68 0.98 13.78
N GLY A 33 11.02 1.03 12.50
CA GLY A 33 11.48 2.23 11.82
C GLY A 33 10.44 2.78 10.86
N PHE A 34 10.35 4.10 10.78
CA PHE A 34 9.50 4.78 9.83
C PHE A 34 10.22 5.97 9.19
N CYS A 35 9.81 6.29 7.96
CA CYS A 35 10.26 7.50 7.29
C CYS A 35 9.09 8.22 6.60
N SER A 36 8.98 9.54 6.78
CA SER A 36 8.02 10.36 6.02
C SER A 36 8.49 10.51 4.56
N SER A 37 7.58 10.95 3.69
CA SER A 37 7.92 11.35 2.32
C SER A 37 8.96 12.48 2.26
N MET A 38 9.05 13.29 3.32
CA MET A 38 9.99 14.40 3.49
C MET A 38 11.36 13.95 4.02
N GLY A 39 11.51 12.70 4.46
CA GLY A 39 12.78 12.14 4.94
C GLY A 39 12.97 12.16 6.45
N ASP A 40 11.96 12.58 7.22
CA ASP A 40 11.98 12.53 8.68
C ASP A 40 11.90 11.07 9.14
N VAL A 41 12.76 10.67 10.08
CA VAL A 41 12.85 9.29 10.56
C VAL A 41 12.36 9.20 12.01
N TRP A 42 11.57 8.17 12.30
CA TRP A 42 11.13 7.81 13.65
C TRP A 42 11.44 6.34 13.89
N GLN A 43 11.95 6.02 15.08
CA GLN A 43 12.34 4.67 15.44
C GLN A 43 11.93 4.37 16.87
N ASN A 44 11.43 3.15 17.09
CA ASN A 44 11.08 2.64 18.40
C ASN A 44 11.92 1.39 18.67
N PHE A 45 12.97 1.55 19.49
CA PHE A 45 13.87 0.46 19.87
C PHE A 45 13.43 -0.19 21.18
N SER A 46 13.53 -1.52 21.26
CA SER A 46 13.24 -2.32 22.44
C SER A 46 14.49 -2.38 23.31
N GLU A 47 14.49 -1.78 24.49
CA GLU A 47 15.70 -1.77 25.34
C GLU A 47 15.96 -3.09 26.07
N ASP A 48 14.93 -3.90 26.21
CA ASP A 48 14.97 -5.26 26.71
C ASP A 48 13.79 -6.09 26.13
N PRO A 49 13.78 -7.42 26.27
CA PRO A 49 12.69 -8.24 25.73
C PRO A 49 11.29 -7.97 26.32
N ALA A 50 11.19 -7.39 27.52
CA ALA A 50 9.90 -7.04 28.12
C ALA A 50 9.33 -5.72 27.54
N ASP A 51 10.20 -4.87 26.99
CA ASP A 51 9.88 -3.58 26.37
C ASP A 51 9.19 -3.69 24.99
N GLU A 52 9.24 -4.86 24.34
CA GLU A 52 8.67 -5.06 23.00
C GLU A 52 7.19 -4.63 22.91
N LYS A 53 6.40 -4.84 23.97
CA LYS A 53 4.98 -4.43 23.98
C LYS A 53 4.83 -2.93 23.70
N ARG A 54 5.73 -2.10 24.23
CA ARG A 54 5.75 -0.65 24.00
C ARG A 54 6.08 -0.34 22.55
N VAL A 55 7.14 -0.96 22.01
CA VAL A 55 7.54 -0.82 20.59
C VAL A 55 6.39 -1.16 19.64
N VAL A 56 5.71 -2.28 19.89
CA VAL A 56 4.57 -2.73 19.08
C VAL A 56 3.40 -1.75 19.18
N SER A 57 3.11 -1.23 20.39
CA SER A 57 2.05 -0.25 20.59
C SER A 57 2.31 1.04 19.84
N GLU A 58 3.51 1.61 19.98
CA GLU A 58 3.91 2.86 19.33
C GLU A 58 3.95 2.71 17.80
N ALA A 59 4.46 1.57 17.29
CA ALA A 59 4.43 1.27 15.86
C ALA A 59 2.99 1.16 15.34
N LEU A 60 2.09 0.51 16.09
CA LEU A 60 0.68 0.39 15.73
C LEU A 60 -0.02 1.75 15.70
N GLU A 61 0.21 2.63 16.68
CA GLU A 61 -0.34 3.98 16.70
C GLU A 61 0.03 4.77 15.44
N ARG A 62 1.26 4.61 14.96
CA ARG A 62 1.74 5.27 13.74
C ARG A 62 1.13 4.66 12.47
N ILE A 63 1.00 3.33 12.42
CA ILE A 63 0.31 2.63 11.33
C ILE A 63 -1.17 3.03 11.26
N LEU A 64 -1.82 3.25 12.41
CA LEU A 64 -3.22 3.70 12.49
C LEU A 64 -3.47 5.08 11.89
N GLN A 65 -2.46 5.95 11.89
CA GLN A 65 -2.54 7.28 11.29
C GLN A 65 -2.28 7.28 9.78
N ALA A 66 -1.68 6.21 9.24
CA ALA A 66 -1.34 6.14 7.82
C ALA A 66 -2.54 5.70 6.96
N ASP A 67 -2.65 6.30 5.79
CA ASP A 67 -3.52 5.83 4.71
C ASP A 67 -2.79 4.78 3.85
N ALA A 68 -1.49 4.96 3.65
CA ALA A 68 -0.66 4.07 2.87
C ALA A 68 0.67 3.80 3.57
N VAL A 69 1.11 2.54 3.55
CA VAL A 69 2.36 2.10 4.14
C VAL A 69 3.21 1.46 3.06
N ILE A 70 4.34 2.09 2.76
CA ILE A 70 5.33 1.60 1.82
C ILE A 70 6.32 0.71 2.57
N THR A 71 6.50 -0.51 2.07
CA THR A 71 7.44 -1.49 2.64
C THR A 71 8.27 -2.15 1.54
N TYR A 72 9.28 -2.93 1.92
CA TYR A 72 10.03 -3.78 1.00
C TYR A 72 9.88 -5.25 1.41
N ASN A 73 9.01 -5.99 0.72
CA ASN A 73 8.57 -7.34 1.12
C ASN A 73 7.77 -7.39 2.44
N GLY A 74 7.21 -6.25 2.87
CA GLY A 74 6.49 -6.15 4.15
C GLY A 74 5.10 -6.76 4.17
N ASP A 75 4.50 -7.04 2.99
CA ASP A 75 3.28 -7.85 2.92
C ASP A 75 3.53 -9.29 3.40
N THR A 76 4.76 -9.78 3.24
CA THR A 76 5.15 -11.14 3.60
C THR A 76 5.73 -11.20 5.01
N PHE A 77 6.38 -10.13 5.46
CA PHE A 77 7.14 -10.10 6.71
C PHE A 77 6.64 -9.04 7.70
N ASP A 78 6.95 -7.77 7.47
CA ASP A 78 6.82 -6.67 8.45
C ASP A 78 5.40 -6.50 9.00
N LEU A 79 4.40 -6.35 8.13
CA LEU A 79 3.01 -6.12 8.53
C LEU A 79 2.40 -7.35 9.21
N PRO A 80 2.55 -8.59 8.67
CA PRO A 80 2.15 -9.80 9.38
C PRO A 80 2.84 -9.96 10.74
N PHE A 81 4.13 -9.65 10.84
CA PHE A 81 4.90 -9.77 12.08
C PHE A 81 4.36 -8.80 13.13
N LEU A 82 4.22 -7.52 12.79
CA LEU A 82 3.65 -6.49 13.66
C LEU A 82 2.26 -6.90 14.16
N LEU A 83 1.36 -7.34 13.26
CA LEU A 83 0.02 -7.77 13.62
C LEU A 83 0.05 -8.95 14.61
N ARG A 84 0.90 -9.95 14.37
CA ARG A 84 1.01 -11.12 15.25
C ARG A 84 1.53 -10.77 16.63
N ARG A 85 2.47 -9.84 16.74
CA ARG A 85 2.93 -9.33 18.03
C ARG A 85 1.85 -8.49 18.72
N ALA A 86 1.15 -7.64 17.98
CA ALA A 86 0.02 -6.87 18.51
C ALA A 86 -1.09 -7.78 19.07
N GLN A 87 -1.43 -8.86 18.37
CA GLN A 87 -2.37 -9.89 18.84
C GLN A 87 -1.88 -10.57 20.12
N LYS A 88 -0.60 -10.97 20.18
CA LYS A 88 0.01 -11.57 21.37
C LYS A 88 -0.14 -10.67 22.61
N TYR A 89 -0.04 -9.35 22.43
CA TYR A 89 -0.16 -8.38 23.51
C TYR A 89 -1.59 -7.86 23.76
N GLY A 90 -2.58 -8.36 23.01
CA GLY A 90 -3.98 -7.92 23.11
C GLY A 90 -4.20 -6.47 22.67
N LEU A 91 -3.33 -5.93 21.80
CA LEU A 91 -3.38 -4.54 21.33
C LEU A 91 -4.31 -4.38 20.13
N CYS A 92 -4.38 -5.38 19.26
CA CYS A 92 -5.15 -5.31 18.02
C CYS A 92 -5.44 -6.70 17.44
N GLU A 93 -6.65 -6.92 16.92
CA GLU A 93 -7.01 -8.16 16.23
C GLU A 93 -6.69 -8.12 14.73
N ARG A 94 -6.78 -6.95 14.10
CA ARG A 94 -6.60 -6.75 12.65
C ARG A 94 -6.03 -5.36 12.40
N LEU A 95 -5.08 -5.25 11.47
CA LEU A 95 -4.58 -3.95 11.05
C LEU A 95 -5.71 -3.06 10.51
N PRO A 96 -5.60 -1.73 10.68
CA PRO A 96 -6.56 -0.78 10.15
C PRO A 96 -6.65 -0.84 8.63
N LEU A 97 -7.70 -0.24 8.08
CA LEU A 97 -7.84 -0.11 6.63
C LEU A 97 -6.79 0.86 6.09
N LEU A 98 -5.74 0.29 5.50
CA LEU A 98 -4.66 1.01 4.84
C LEU A 98 -4.31 0.37 3.50
N TRP A 99 -3.67 1.14 2.63
CA TRP A 99 -3.06 0.61 1.43
C TRP A 99 -1.64 0.12 1.70
N SER A 100 -1.43 -1.19 1.65
CA SER A 100 -0.08 -1.74 1.68
C SER A 100 0.56 -1.63 0.31
N VAL A 101 1.73 -1.00 0.27
CA VAL A 101 2.48 -0.76 -0.96
C VAL A 101 3.84 -1.42 -0.85
N ASP A 102 3.91 -2.67 -1.30
CA ASP A 102 5.13 -3.49 -1.26
C ASP A 102 5.98 -3.26 -2.53
N LEU A 103 7.06 -2.48 -2.38
CA LEU A 103 7.94 -2.16 -3.51
C LEU A 103 8.72 -3.36 -4.03
N TYR A 104 9.01 -4.38 -3.21
CA TYR A 104 9.65 -5.59 -3.71
C TYR A 104 8.76 -6.24 -4.78
N ARG A 105 7.47 -6.38 -4.49
CA ARG A 105 6.50 -6.99 -5.42
C ARG A 105 6.32 -6.14 -6.67
N TRP A 106 6.17 -4.82 -6.51
CA TRP A 106 5.96 -3.93 -7.64
C TRP A 106 7.18 -3.88 -8.56
N LEU A 107 8.38 -3.74 -7.99
CA LEU A 107 9.61 -3.73 -8.78
C LEU A 107 9.84 -5.07 -9.47
N LYS A 108 9.68 -6.19 -8.75
CA LYS A 108 9.85 -7.53 -9.34
C LYS A 108 8.93 -7.77 -10.54
N LYS A 109 7.72 -7.22 -10.52
CA LYS A 109 6.70 -7.43 -11.56
C LYS A 109 6.78 -6.41 -12.70
N TYR A 110 7.01 -5.14 -12.38
CA TYR A 110 6.83 -4.04 -13.34
C TYR A 110 8.11 -3.32 -13.73
N TRP A 111 9.24 -3.58 -13.08
CA TRP A 111 10.52 -2.98 -13.47
C TRP A 111 11.27 -3.93 -14.42
N PRO A 112 11.46 -3.57 -15.70
CA PRO A 112 12.09 -4.48 -16.67
C PRO A 112 13.50 -4.93 -16.27
N ALA A 113 14.26 -4.08 -15.58
CA ALA A 113 15.61 -4.42 -15.15
C ALA A 113 15.64 -5.57 -14.14
N ALA A 114 14.58 -5.77 -13.35
CA ALA A 114 14.48 -6.85 -12.36
C ALA A 114 14.74 -8.24 -12.96
N ALA A 115 14.37 -8.46 -14.23
CA ALA A 115 14.60 -9.74 -14.93
C ALA A 115 16.09 -10.06 -15.13
N SER A 116 16.96 -9.04 -15.12
CA SER A 116 18.40 -9.17 -15.32
C SER A 116 19.21 -9.12 -14.02
N MET A 117 18.55 -8.84 -12.89
CA MET A 117 19.21 -8.69 -11.59
C MET A 117 19.47 -10.05 -10.94
N LYS A 118 20.67 -10.22 -10.38
CA LYS A 118 21.06 -11.42 -9.63
C LYS A 118 20.36 -11.55 -8.28
N SER A 119 19.96 -10.41 -7.70
CA SER A 119 19.32 -10.30 -6.40
C SER A 119 18.32 -9.16 -6.45
N MET A 120 17.19 -9.35 -5.78
CA MET A 120 16.18 -8.31 -5.53
C MET A 120 16.13 -7.97 -4.03
N SER A 121 17.26 -8.03 -3.32
CA SER A 121 17.37 -7.41 -2.00
C SER A 121 17.31 -5.89 -2.14
N GLN A 122 16.92 -5.19 -1.08
CA GLN A 122 16.82 -3.73 -1.12
C GLN A 122 18.17 -3.10 -1.53
N LYS A 123 19.27 -3.49 -0.89
CA LYS A 123 20.63 -3.03 -1.25
C LYS A 123 20.96 -3.24 -2.75
N SER A 124 20.60 -4.38 -3.34
CA SER A 124 20.82 -4.61 -4.78
C SER A 124 19.95 -3.70 -5.67
N VAL A 125 18.73 -3.37 -5.25
CA VAL A 125 17.88 -2.39 -5.94
C VAL A 125 18.45 -0.98 -5.80
N GLU A 126 18.93 -0.61 -4.61
CA GLU A 126 19.60 0.68 -4.37
C GLU A 126 20.80 0.85 -5.31
N GLU A 127 21.67 -0.16 -5.42
CA GLU A 127 22.79 -0.18 -6.36
C GLU A 127 22.34 -0.01 -7.82
N ALA A 128 21.39 -0.84 -8.26
CA ALA A 128 20.90 -0.81 -9.64
C ALA A 128 20.19 0.51 -9.99
N MET A 129 19.66 1.23 -9.00
CA MET A 129 19.10 2.57 -9.18
C MET A 129 20.13 3.70 -8.99
N GLY A 130 21.39 3.40 -8.64
CA GLY A 130 22.41 4.41 -8.34
C GLY A 130 22.06 5.23 -7.09
N LEU A 131 21.78 4.53 -5.98
CA LEU A 131 21.49 5.09 -4.65
C LEU A 131 22.45 4.54 -3.57
N ALA A 132 23.36 3.64 -3.90
CA ALA A 132 24.20 2.92 -2.94
C ALA A 132 25.23 3.81 -2.22
N ASP A 133 25.59 4.96 -2.78
CA ASP A 133 26.56 5.92 -2.23
C ASP A 133 26.05 6.70 -1.00
N ARG A 134 24.85 6.37 -0.52
CA ARG A 134 24.14 7.17 0.49
C ARG A 134 23.74 6.40 1.75
N ARG A 135 24.37 5.24 1.98
CA ARG A 135 24.29 4.50 3.24
C ARG A 135 25.51 4.83 4.09
N ASP A 136 25.29 5.07 5.37
CA ASP A 136 26.31 5.11 6.41
C ASP A 136 26.36 3.77 7.19
N ASP A 137 25.37 2.90 6.98
CA ASP A 137 25.28 1.53 7.52
C ASP A 137 26.51 0.66 7.19
N GLU A 138 27.11 0.12 8.24
CA GLU A 138 28.33 -0.68 8.18
C GLU A 138 28.07 -2.20 8.28
N ILE A 139 26.81 -2.62 8.48
CA ILE A 139 26.49 -4.02 8.78
C ILE A 139 25.46 -4.66 7.83
N PRO A 140 25.53 -6.00 7.61
CA PRO A 140 24.40 -6.80 7.12
C PRO A 140 23.28 -6.89 8.17
N GLY A 141 22.01 -6.95 7.75
CA GLY A 141 20.87 -7.04 8.69
C GLY A 141 20.88 -8.30 9.57
N GLY A 142 21.51 -9.40 9.13
CA GLY A 142 21.71 -10.59 9.96
C GLY A 142 22.54 -10.34 11.23
N ASP A 143 23.37 -9.28 11.22
CA ASP A 143 24.24 -8.92 12.33
C ASP A 143 23.52 -8.07 13.39
N CYS A 144 22.28 -7.59 13.12
CA CYS A 144 21.44 -6.92 14.11
C CYS A 144 21.14 -7.83 15.33
N ILE A 145 20.97 -9.14 15.11
CA ILE A 145 20.66 -10.12 16.17
C ILE A 145 21.82 -10.29 17.16
N PRO A 146 23.06 -10.64 16.74
CA PRO A 146 24.18 -10.74 17.67
C PRO A 146 24.51 -9.40 18.35
N LEU A 147 24.38 -8.26 17.66
CA LEU A 147 24.55 -6.94 18.25
C LEU A 147 23.50 -6.64 19.32
N TYR A 148 22.24 -6.99 19.09
CA TYR A 148 21.19 -6.82 20.08
C TYR A 148 21.45 -7.68 21.33
N ASN A 149 21.85 -8.94 21.15
CA ASN A 149 22.22 -9.81 22.27
C ASN A 149 23.41 -9.26 23.06
N TYR A 150 24.40 -8.68 22.36
CA TYR A 150 25.53 -8.00 23.00
C TYR A 150 25.05 -6.79 23.82
N TYR A 151 24.23 -5.92 23.23
CA TYR A 151 23.62 -4.78 23.92
C TYR A 151 22.83 -5.21 25.16
N LEU A 152 22.07 -6.31 25.12
CA LEU A 152 21.32 -6.79 26.29
C LEU A 152 22.25 -7.19 27.46
N GLN A 153 23.45 -7.70 27.16
CA GLN A 153 24.42 -8.15 28.17
C GLN A 153 25.27 -7.01 28.72
N THR A 154 25.70 -6.08 27.86
CA THR A 154 26.69 -5.05 28.19
C THR A 154 26.09 -3.66 28.38
N LYS A 155 24.90 -3.42 27.81
CA LYS A 155 24.29 -2.11 27.62
C LYS A 155 25.22 -1.13 26.88
N ASP A 156 26.00 -1.66 25.94
CA ASP A 156 26.85 -0.86 25.08
C ASP A 156 26.02 -0.07 24.06
N GLU A 157 25.93 1.25 24.28
CA GLU A 157 25.19 2.16 23.40
C GLU A 157 25.69 2.16 21.96
N SER A 158 26.97 1.83 21.70
CA SER A 158 27.47 1.76 20.32
C SER A 158 26.76 0.67 19.52
N ALA A 159 26.50 -0.49 20.12
CA ALA A 159 25.75 -1.57 19.47
C ALA A 159 24.30 -1.17 19.16
N LYS A 160 23.64 -0.45 20.09
CA LYS A 160 22.31 0.12 19.87
C LYS A 160 22.32 1.14 18.74
N GLN A 161 23.29 2.06 18.71
CA GLN A 161 23.40 3.05 17.64
C GLN A 161 23.64 2.41 16.27
N THR A 162 24.43 1.33 16.18
CA THR A 162 24.62 0.59 14.93
C THR A 162 23.31 -0.01 14.41
N ILE A 163 22.50 -0.63 15.28
CA ILE A 163 21.19 -1.20 14.89
C ILE A 163 20.22 -0.08 14.45
N LEU A 164 20.18 1.02 15.19
CA LEU A 164 19.36 2.18 14.84
C LEU A 164 19.80 2.78 13.50
N LEU A 165 21.10 2.93 13.26
CA LEU A 165 21.62 3.44 12.01
C LEU A 165 21.23 2.56 10.82
N HIS A 166 21.35 1.23 10.96
CA HIS A 166 20.99 0.27 9.93
C HIS A 166 19.54 0.46 9.46
N ASN A 167 18.60 0.39 10.41
CA ASN A 167 17.18 0.53 10.11
C ASN A 167 16.83 1.95 9.62
N ALA A 168 17.49 3.00 10.15
CA ALA A 168 17.28 4.37 9.69
C ALA A 168 17.69 4.54 8.23
N ASP A 169 18.80 3.91 7.83
CA ASP A 169 19.24 3.89 6.44
C ASP A 169 18.31 3.08 5.56
N ASP A 170 17.82 1.93 6.03
CA ASP A 170 16.86 1.13 5.26
C ASP A 170 15.57 1.91 4.94
N VAL A 171 14.95 2.58 5.93
CA VAL A 171 13.74 3.36 5.67
C VAL A 171 14.01 4.61 4.81
N ARG A 172 15.17 5.26 4.94
CA ARG A 172 15.55 6.41 4.09
C ARG A 172 15.83 5.98 2.66
N GLN A 173 16.55 4.89 2.48
CA GLN A 173 16.87 4.35 1.16
C GLN A 173 15.61 3.84 0.47
N LEU A 174 14.73 3.16 1.20
CA LEU A 174 13.44 2.75 0.67
C LEU A 174 12.57 3.95 0.25
N THR A 175 12.60 5.04 1.02
CA THR A 175 11.96 6.32 0.64
C THR A 175 12.54 6.86 -0.67
N ARG A 176 13.87 6.79 -0.85
CA ARG A 176 14.55 7.23 -2.09
C ARG A 176 14.23 6.33 -3.28
N ILE A 177 14.15 5.01 -3.08
CA ILE A 177 13.66 4.07 -4.10
C ILE A 177 12.25 4.49 -4.52
N ALA A 178 11.34 4.70 -3.57
CA ALA A 178 9.99 5.16 -3.86
C ALA A 178 9.99 6.47 -4.67
N TRP A 179 10.84 7.45 -4.34
CA TRP A 179 10.97 8.65 -5.16
C TRP A 179 11.39 8.35 -6.62
N LYS A 180 12.35 7.44 -6.84
CA LYS A 180 12.80 7.02 -8.19
C LYS A 180 11.81 6.16 -8.95
N CYS A 181 10.83 5.54 -8.28
CA CYS A 181 9.83 4.67 -8.90
C CYS A 181 8.75 5.39 -9.74
N SER A 182 8.93 6.66 -10.14
CA SER A 182 7.93 7.38 -10.95
C SER A 182 7.63 6.75 -12.32
N PHE A 183 8.50 5.85 -12.79
CA PHE A 183 8.34 5.10 -14.04
C PHE A 183 7.35 3.93 -13.94
N LEU A 184 6.92 3.54 -12.73
CA LEU A 184 6.01 2.42 -12.56
C LEU A 184 4.64 2.71 -13.22
N PRO A 185 3.97 1.70 -13.81
CA PRO A 185 2.69 1.87 -14.47
C PRO A 185 1.56 1.96 -13.44
N TYR A 186 1.47 3.08 -12.71
CA TYR A 186 0.56 3.22 -11.55
C TYR A 186 -0.92 2.99 -11.87
N HIS A 187 -1.38 3.34 -13.08
CA HIS A 187 -2.75 3.04 -13.48
C HIS A 187 -3.02 1.54 -13.57
N GLU A 188 -2.09 0.77 -14.15
CA GLU A 188 -2.20 -0.68 -14.21
C GLU A 188 -2.07 -1.31 -12.81
N ILE A 189 -1.12 -0.84 -11.99
CA ILE A 189 -0.93 -1.31 -10.61
C ILE A 189 -2.21 -1.09 -9.81
N ALA A 190 -2.76 0.13 -9.83
CA ALA A 190 -4.00 0.46 -9.14
C ALA A 190 -5.19 -0.38 -9.64
N PHE A 191 -5.26 -0.64 -10.95
CA PHE A 191 -6.29 -1.50 -11.52
C PHE A 191 -6.16 -2.94 -11.04
N ARG A 192 -4.95 -3.51 -11.00
CA ARG A 192 -4.76 -4.95 -10.69
C ARG A 192 -4.68 -5.25 -9.20
N GLU A 193 -3.99 -4.42 -8.44
CA GLU A 193 -3.67 -4.64 -7.02
C GLU A 193 -4.59 -3.83 -6.09
N GLY A 194 -5.30 -2.84 -6.66
CA GLY A 194 -6.14 -1.90 -5.93
C GLY A 194 -5.41 -0.62 -5.51
N PHE A 195 -6.19 0.32 -4.99
CA PHE A 195 -5.73 1.61 -4.50
C PHE A 195 -6.71 2.15 -3.44
N LEU A 196 -6.20 3.02 -2.56
CA LEU A 196 -7.01 3.68 -1.56
C LEU A 196 -7.34 5.12 -1.98
N PHE A 197 -8.54 5.58 -1.64
CA PHE A 197 -8.93 6.97 -1.72
C PHE A 197 -9.89 7.33 -0.60
N LYS A 198 -10.00 8.62 -0.30
CA LYS A 198 -10.95 9.17 0.66
C LYS A 198 -12.19 9.69 -0.08
N ALA A 199 -13.37 9.37 0.42
CA ALA A 199 -14.66 9.95 0.01
C ALA A 199 -15.34 10.50 1.27
N GLY A 200 -15.39 11.83 1.40
CA GLY A 200 -15.67 12.46 2.69
C GLY A 200 -14.64 12.01 3.74
N GLU A 201 -15.12 11.61 4.91
CA GLU A 201 -14.29 11.08 6.00
C GLU A 201 -13.95 9.58 5.84
N ARG A 202 -14.51 8.89 4.84
CA ARG A 202 -14.37 7.44 4.70
C ARG A 202 -13.17 7.07 3.83
N LYS A 203 -12.40 6.07 4.29
CA LYS A 203 -11.38 5.39 3.49
C LYS A 203 -12.02 4.26 2.68
N ILE A 204 -11.73 4.23 1.38
CA ILE A 204 -12.21 3.21 0.45
C ILE A 204 -10.99 2.58 -0.22
N LEU A 205 -10.81 1.28 -0.04
CA LEU A 205 -9.71 0.51 -0.62
C LEU A 205 -10.26 -0.47 -1.66
N THR A 206 -9.92 -0.28 -2.92
CA THR A 206 -10.16 -1.32 -3.93
C THR A 206 -9.16 -2.46 -3.75
N LYS A 207 -9.54 -3.69 -4.12
CA LYS A 207 -8.70 -4.91 -4.03
C LYS A 207 -8.34 -5.46 -5.41
N GLY A 208 -8.39 -4.59 -6.42
CA GLY A 208 -8.19 -4.94 -7.81
C GLY A 208 -9.51 -5.05 -8.57
N SER A 209 -9.40 -4.84 -9.87
CA SER A 209 -10.46 -4.84 -10.85
C SER A 209 -10.14 -5.83 -11.97
N SER A 210 -11.16 -6.34 -12.63
CA SER A 210 -11.01 -7.24 -13.77
C SER A 210 -12.23 -7.17 -14.69
N PHE A 211 -12.03 -7.56 -15.94
CA PHE A 211 -13.14 -7.74 -16.88
C PHE A 211 -13.56 -9.21 -16.94
N LYS A 212 -14.88 -9.46 -16.85
CA LYS A 212 -15.49 -10.76 -17.09
C LYS A 212 -16.69 -10.60 -18.02
N LYS A 213 -16.58 -11.11 -19.25
CA LYS A 213 -17.63 -10.97 -20.29
C LYS A 213 -18.10 -9.51 -20.42
N ASN A 214 -17.15 -8.60 -20.59
CA ASN A 214 -17.35 -7.15 -20.73
C ASN A 214 -17.87 -6.42 -19.48
N VAL A 215 -18.13 -7.12 -18.36
CA VAL A 215 -18.43 -6.50 -17.07
C VAL A 215 -17.13 -6.14 -16.36
N LEU A 216 -16.99 -4.90 -15.90
CA LEU A 216 -15.88 -4.47 -15.05
C LEU A 216 -16.25 -4.70 -13.58
N SER A 217 -15.65 -5.71 -12.97
CA SER A 217 -15.86 -6.07 -11.56
C SER A 217 -14.72 -5.55 -10.70
N THR A 218 -15.03 -4.94 -9.56
CA THR A 218 -14.06 -4.45 -8.58
C THR A 218 -14.46 -4.86 -7.17
N ASP A 219 -13.54 -5.53 -6.47
CA ASP A 219 -13.68 -5.81 -5.05
C ASP A 219 -13.25 -4.60 -4.23
N VAL A 220 -13.99 -4.31 -3.15
CA VAL A 220 -13.79 -3.11 -2.33
C VAL A 220 -13.82 -3.47 -0.85
N ARG A 221 -13.01 -2.76 -0.07
CA ARG A 221 -12.98 -2.77 1.39
C ARG A 221 -13.17 -1.38 1.93
N LEU A 222 -14.03 -1.28 2.94
CA LEU A 222 -14.28 -0.09 3.74
C LEU A 222 -14.25 -0.50 5.22
N GLU A 223 -14.21 0.48 6.11
CA GLU A 223 -14.52 0.23 7.51
C GLU A 223 -15.97 -0.25 7.64
N SER A 224 -16.23 -1.18 8.55
CA SER A 224 -17.58 -1.71 8.80
C SER A 224 -18.46 -0.61 9.38
N GLY A 225 -19.65 -0.40 8.83
CA GLY A 225 -20.60 0.59 9.32
C GLY A 225 -21.97 0.41 8.71
N MET A 226 -22.98 1.07 9.31
CA MET A 226 -24.31 1.13 8.71
C MET A 226 -24.27 2.09 7.53
N ILE A 227 -24.39 1.55 6.32
CA ILE A 227 -24.48 2.30 5.05
C ILE A 227 -25.77 1.84 4.37
N PRO A 228 -26.51 2.72 3.66
CA PRO A 228 -27.67 2.32 2.87
C PRO A 228 -27.39 1.11 1.97
N VAL A 229 -28.45 0.32 1.81
CA VAL A 229 -28.55 -0.96 1.10
C VAL A 229 -28.07 -0.86 -0.36
N SER A 230 -27.45 -1.93 -0.86
CA SER A 230 -26.99 -2.15 -2.23
C SER A 230 -27.73 -1.34 -3.30
N ALA A 231 -26.98 -0.71 -4.20
CA ALA A 231 -27.52 -0.03 -5.38
C ALA A 231 -27.54 -0.96 -6.59
N TYR A 232 -28.66 -0.97 -7.30
CA TYR A 232 -28.83 -1.70 -8.55
C TYR A 232 -29.38 -0.71 -9.59
N GLU A 233 -28.48 -0.17 -10.40
CA GLU A 233 -28.77 0.75 -11.50
C GLU A 233 -28.49 0.07 -12.84
N ASP A 234 -29.09 0.57 -13.93
CA ASP A 234 -28.92 0.00 -15.28
C ASP A 234 -27.44 -0.08 -15.74
N GLN A 235 -26.56 0.77 -15.18
CA GLN A 235 -25.14 0.83 -15.53
C GLN A 235 -24.21 0.22 -14.50
N TYR A 236 -24.68 -0.02 -13.27
CA TYR A 236 -23.83 -0.61 -12.23
C TYR A 236 -24.63 -1.29 -11.12
N HIS A 237 -24.04 -2.34 -10.55
CA HIS A 237 -24.50 -2.97 -9.33
C HIS A 237 -23.44 -2.80 -8.25
N LEU A 238 -23.85 -2.41 -7.05
CA LEU A 238 -22.97 -2.27 -5.88
C LEU A 238 -23.58 -3.02 -4.71
N GLU A 239 -22.91 -4.08 -4.27
CA GLU A 239 -23.29 -4.85 -3.09
C GLU A 239 -22.34 -4.52 -1.93
N TYR A 240 -22.87 -4.24 -0.74
CA TYR A 240 -22.08 -3.95 0.46
C TYR A 240 -22.54 -4.77 1.67
N ASP A 241 -21.58 -5.42 2.34
CA ASP A 241 -21.77 -6.13 3.59
C ASP A 241 -21.30 -5.26 4.76
N MET A 242 -22.28 -4.72 5.48
CA MET A 242 -22.08 -3.86 6.65
C MET A 242 -21.33 -4.52 7.82
N PHE A 243 -21.38 -5.85 7.95
CA PHE A 243 -20.71 -6.57 9.04
C PHE A 243 -19.24 -6.82 8.75
N THR A 244 -18.90 -7.03 7.47
CA THR A 244 -17.53 -7.37 7.08
C THR A 244 -16.77 -6.23 6.40
N GLY A 245 -17.46 -5.13 6.08
CA GLY A 245 -16.90 -3.99 5.35
C GLY A 245 -16.49 -4.34 3.91
N LYS A 246 -17.02 -5.43 3.35
CA LYS A 246 -16.77 -5.84 1.97
C LYS A 246 -17.80 -5.20 1.05
N ALA A 247 -17.36 -4.75 -0.11
CA ALA A 247 -18.25 -4.40 -1.21
C ALA A 247 -17.75 -5.00 -2.53
N ALA A 248 -18.67 -5.16 -3.47
CA ALA A 248 -18.40 -5.54 -4.85
C ALA A 248 -19.13 -4.56 -5.78
N LEU A 249 -18.39 -3.94 -6.69
CA LEU A 249 -18.91 -3.07 -7.74
C LEU A 249 -18.81 -3.80 -9.08
N GLU A 250 -19.92 -3.89 -9.80
CA GLU A 250 -19.97 -4.32 -11.20
C GLU A 250 -20.45 -3.16 -12.06
N LEU A 251 -19.68 -2.81 -13.09
CA LEU A 251 -20.04 -1.82 -14.11
C LEU A 251 -20.39 -2.54 -15.41
N PHE A 252 -21.48 -2.14 -16.05
CA PHE A 252 -22.02 -2.74 -17.27
C PHE A 252 -21.82 -1.80 -18.47
N PRO A 253 -20.60 -1.71 -19.03
CA PRO A 253 -20.35 -0.87 -20.19
C PRO A 253 -21.10 -1.39 -21.42
N SER A 254 -21.44 -0.47 -22.30
CA SER A 254 -21.92 -0.77 -23.64
C SER A 254 -20.74 -1.17 -24.53
N GLU A 255 -21.01 -2.06 -25.49
CA GLU A 255 -20.03 -2.54 -26.46
C GLU A 255 -20.41 -2.06 -27.85
N GLU A 256 -19.47 -1.42 -28.55
CA GLU A 256 -19.63 -1.06 -29.95
C GLU A 256 -18.31 -1.23 -30.68
N GLN A 257 -18.34 -2.04 -31.73
CA GLN A 257 -17.16 -2.41 -32.51
C GLN A 257 -16.04 -2.98 -31.62
N GLN A 258 -14.98 -2.21 -31.40
CA GLN A 258 -13.80 -2.59 -30.63
C GLN A 258 -13.77 -1.95 -29.24
N PHE A 259 -14.75 -1.11 -28.90
CA PHE A 259 -14.76 -0.32 -27.68
C PHE A 259 -15.77 -0.86 -26.66
N LEU A 260 -15.35 -0.87 -25.40
CA LEU A 260 -16.24 -0.88 -24.25
C LEU A 260 -16.29 0.52 -23.67
N TYR A 261 -17.48 1.07 -23.46
CA TYR A 261 -17.65 2.42 -22.93
C TYR A 261 -18.79 2.53 -21.91
N ALA A 262 -18.64 3.44 -20.96
CA ALA A 262 -19.68 3.79 -20.02
C ALA A 262 -20.40 5.07 -20.44
N ASP A 263 -21.72 5.08 -20.32
CA ASP A 263 -22.57 6.26 -20.48
C ASP A 263 -22.61 7.04 -19.16
N LEU A 264 -21.88 8.16 -19.08
CA LEU A 264 -21.71 8.88 -17.82
C LEU A 264 -22.94 9.70 -17.42
N GLU A 265 -23.90 9.93 -18.33
CA GLU A 265 -25.16 10.60 -17.97
C GLU A 265 -26.04 9.69 -17.10
N LYS A 266 -25.86 8.38 -17.22
CA LYS A 266 -26.55 7.35 -16.44
C LYS A 266 -25.83 6.96 -15.16
N ILE A 267 -24.68 7.58 -14.86
CA ILE A 267 -23.90 7.30 -13.66
C ILE A 267 -23.75 8.61 -12.86
N PRO A 268 -24.59 8.81 -11.83
CA PRO A 268 -24.58 10.04 -11.03
C PRO A 268 -23.18 10.36 -10.47
N GLY A 269 -22.76 11.62 -10.60
CA GLY A 269 -21.48 12.11 -10.07
C GLY A 269 -20.22 11.71 -10.87
N ALA A 270 -20.32 10.79 -11.83
CA ALA A 270 -19.15 10.30 -12.57
C ALA A 270 -18.65 11.27 -13.66
N SER A 271 -19.56 12.03 -14.27
CA SER A 271 -19.24 12.91 -15.40
C SER A 271 -18.14 13.93 -15.07
N GLU A 272 -18.25 14.66 -13.95
CA GLU A 272 -17.28 15.71 -13.61
C GLU A 272 -15.88 15.16 -13.33
N ALA A 273 -15.79 13.98 -12.70
CA ALA A 273 -14.52 13.32 -12.41
C ALA A 273 -13.82 12.82 -13.69
N CYS A 274 -14.59 12.45 -14.72
CA CYS A 274 -14.07 11.78 -15.91
C CYS A 274 -13.87 12.69 -17.13
N LYS A 275 -14.50 13.88 -17.18
CA LYS A 275 -14.43 14.83 -18.32
C LYS A 275 -13.01 15.18 -18.80
N LYS A 276 -12.02 15.16 -17.90
CA LYS A 276 -10.62 15.52 -18.20
C LYS A 276 -9.78 14.32 -18.67
N LEU A 277 -10.36 13.13 -18.76
CA LEU A 277 -9.65 11.92 -19.16
C LEU A 277 -9.55 11.84 -20.68
N PRO A 278 -8.42 11.31 -21.22
CA PRO A 278 -8.25 11.15 -22.66
C PRO A 278 -9.35 10.30 -23.33
N GLY A 279 -9.86 9.27 -22.64
CA GLY A 279 -10.92 8.41 -23.15
C GLY A 279 -12.35 8.98 -23.06
N PHE A 280 -12.50 10.23 -22.62
CA PHE A 280 -13.82 10.87 -22.53
C PHE A 280 -14.22 11.51 -23.86
N HIS A 281 -15.38 11.13 -24.37
CA HIS A 281 -15.95 11.64 -25.61
C HIS A 281 -17.47 11.84 -25.48
N SER A 282 -17.91 13.10 -25.53
CA SER A 282 -19.33 13.47 -25.63
C SER A 282 -20.27 12.78 -24.62
N GLY A 283 -19.86 12.71 -23.34
CA GLY A 283 -20.67 12.06 -22.29
C GLY A 283 -20.34 10.58 -22.05
N TYR A 284 -19.54 9.97 -22.92
CA TYR A 284 -19.09 8.58 -22.80
C TYR A 284 -17.64 8.51 -22.36
N LEU A 285 -17.29 7.43 -21.66
CA LEU A 285 -15.90 7.12 -21.27
C LEU A 285 -15.51 5.74 -21.79
N VAL A 286 -14.47 5.69 -22.62
CA VAL A 286 -13.88 4.43 -23.09
C VAL A 286 -13.18 3.73 -21.92
N LEU A 287 -13.56 2.48 -21.66
CA LEU A 287 -12.99 1.63 -20.60
C LEU A 287 -12.07 0.54 -21.14
N ALA A 288 -12.27 0.10 -22.38
CA ALA A 288 -11.39 -0.83 -23.05
C ALA A 288 -11.45 -0.63 -24.57
N GLU A 289 -10.35 -0.96 -25.24
CA GLU A 289 -10.25 -0.99 -26.70
C GLU A 289 -9.56 -2.29 -27.13
N ASN A 290 -10.12 -3.01 -28.10
CA ASN A 290 -9.59 -4.30 -28.59
C ASN A 290 -9.39 -5.34 -27.46
N GLY A 291 -10.23 -5.30 -26.43
CA GLY A 291 -10.14 -6.17 -25.26
C GLY A 291 -9.09 -5.76 -24.22
N GLU A 292 -8.29 -4.72 -24.49
CA GLU A 292 -7.31 -4.18 -23.55
C GLU A 292 -7.93 -3.06 -22.70
N PRO A 293 -7.90 -3.15 -21.36
CA PRO A 293 -8.43 -2.11 -20.48
C PRO A 293 -7.67 -0.78 -20.58
N ASP A 294 -8.39 0.33 -20.69
CA ASP A 294 -7.86 1.64 -20.33
C ASP A 294 -7.87 1.76 -18.80
N PHE A 295 -6.77 1.38 -18.18
CA PHE A 295 -6.67 1.30 -16.71
C PHE A 295 -6.99 2.63 -16.03
N ARG A 296 -6.64 3.76 -16.64
CA ARG A 296 -6.88 5.08 -16.06
C ARG A 296 -8.37 5.39 -16.00
N SER A 297 -9.09 5.13 -17.08
CA SER A 297 -10.52 5.37 -17.20
C SER A 297 -11.32 4.41 -16.32
N CYS A 298 -10.95 3.13 -16.29
CA CYS A 298 -11.54 2.15 -15.37
C CYS A 298 -11.40 2.59 -13.91
N ASN A 299 -10.19 2.94 -13.47
CA ASN A 299 -9.95 3.37 -12.09
C ASN A 299 -10.69 4.65 -11.73
N ALA A 300 -10.74 5.61 -12.66
CA ALA A 300 -11.41 6.89 -12.43
C ALA A 300 -12.93 6.72 -12.32
N LEU A 301 -13.55 5.91 -13.18
CA LEU A 301 -14.98 5.62 -13.12
C LEU A 301 -15.33 4.86 -11.83
N THR A 302 -14.58 3.81 -11.51
CA THR A 302 -14.73 3.07 -10.25
C THR A 302 -14.65 3.99 -9.04
N LYS A 303 -13.62 4.86 -8.99
CA LYS A 303 -13.47 5.84 -7.91
C LYS A 303 -14.68 6.78 -7.84
N ALA A 304 -15.17 7.26 -8.98
CA ALA A 304 -16.27 8.22 -9.02
C ALA A 304 -17.59 7.60 -8.54
N VAL A 305 -17.93 6.38 -8.98
CA VAL A 305 -19.12 5.64 -8.56
C VAL A 305 -19.09 5.38 -7.06
N LEU A 306 -17.98 4.84 -6.56
CA LEU A 306 -17.81 4.56 -5.13
C LEU A 306 -17.84 5.84 -4.29
N SER A 307 -17.22 6.93 -4.77
CA SER A 307 -17.26 8.21 -4.06
C SER A 307 -18.68 8.76 -3.99
N ALA A 308 -19.45 8.70 -5.09
CA ALA A 308 -20.83 9.17 -5.10
C ALA A 308 -21.73 8.38 -4.15
N TYR A 309 -21.45 7.07 -3.98
CA TYR A 309 -22.23 6.20 -3.12
C TYR A 309 -21.86 6.30 -1.63
N PHE A 310 -20.57 6.49 -1.32
CA PHE A 310 -20.05 6.42 0.04
C PHE A 310 -19.61 7.78 0.63
N ALA A 311 -19.78 8.90 -0.10
CA ALA A 311 -19.38 10.23 0.40
C ALA A 311 -20.20 10.71 1.62
N ASP A 312 -21.36 10.10 1.89
CA ASP A 312 -22.24 10.39 3.03
C ASP A 312 -22.38 9.16 3.98
#